data_AF-A0A5C8IQT3-F1
#
_entry.id   AF-A0A5C8IQT3-F1
#
_cell.length_a   1.000
_cell.length_b   1.000
_cell.length_c   1.000
_cell.angle_alpha   90.00
_cell.angle_beta   90.00
_cell.angle_gamma   90.00
#
_symmetry.space_group_name_H-M   'P 1'
#
loop_
_entity.id
_entity.type
_entity.pdbx_description
1 polymer ?
#
loop_
_entity_poly.entity_id
_entity_poly.type
_entity_poly.pdbx_seq_one_letter_code
_entity_poly.pdbx_strand_id
1 'polypeptide(L)'
;MWEFSSYDLVIDARSPREYAEDHIPCALNLPVVNNEEYAEVGTLHRNDTHAAYLIGVQYSLANISRHIEEVISRVDPRGRILVYCFRGGKRSKLWAENLRTIGYRVDVLLGGWKAYRRWVRASLEQFPKQFTFRVLAGSTGCGKTRLLQALERAGCQVLDLEGLANHRGSLIGAVPGEKQPTQKWFDTLLLSKLRSFDTEKPVWVEAESKKIGNIQLPTCLHDAIGRATPLRLEAPMTERIKLWREDYPHFVTDPVAMVERLTPLKPLIGGEELQLWKDLAAEGEVDTLFERVMVAHYDPCYARSDRRSLPGLPTNPPLELSDLSAAALDAVAAKLASEAN
;
A
#
# COMPACT_ATOMS: atom_id res chain seq x y z
N MET A 1 4.37 22.21 -7.18
CA MET A 1 4.29 20.83 -6.66
C MET A 1 4.76 20.85 -5.20
N TRP A 2 4.26 19.98 -4.32
CA TRP A 2 4.69 19.95 -2.92
C TRP A 2 5.98 19.11 -2.80
N GLU A 3 7.12 19.76 -2.55
CA GLU A 3 8.43 19.12 -2.40
C GLU A 3 8.91 19.13 -0.94
N PHE A 4 8.76 18.00 -0.27
CA PHE A 4 9.10 17.86 1.16
C PHE A 4 10.55 17.47 1.40
N SER A 5 11.23 16.88 0.42
CA SER A 5 12.65 16.52 0.49
C SER A 5 13.59 17.72 0.60
N SER A 6 13.09 18.94 0.38
CA SER A 6 13.84 20.19 0.56
C SER A 6 13.92 20.67 2.02
N TYR A 7 13.30 19.94 2.95
CA TYR A 7 13.33 20.21 4.39
C TYR A 7 14.18 19.18 5.11
N ASP A 8 15.00 19.63 6.05
CA ASP A 8 15.82 18.78 6.90
C ASP A 8 14.98 18.05 7.95
N LEU A 9 13.82 18.61 8.31
CA LEU A 9 12.85 17.98 9.21
C LEU A 9 11.42 18.40 8.83
N VAL A 10 10.53 17.41 8.73
CA VAL A 10 9.08 17.64 8.59
C VAL A 10 8.39 17.17 9.87
N ILE A 11 7.71 18.07 10.56
CA ILE A 11 7.04 17.80 11.84
C ILE A 11 5.53 17.68 11.64
N ASP A 12 4.98 16.53 11.99
CA ASP A 12 3.55 16.34 12.19
C ASP A 12 3.17 16.62 13.65
N ALA A 13 2.55 17.76 13.90
CA ALA A 13 2.10 18.21 15.21
C ALA A 13 0.76 17.59 15.67
N ARG A 14 0.18 16.68 14.88
CA ARG A 14 -1.06 15.98 15.23
C ARG A 14 -0.81 14.88 16.27
N SER A 15 -1.89 14.34 16.84
CA SER A 15 -1.76 13.23 17.80
C SER A 15 -1.21 11.95 17.14
N PRO A 16 -0.64 11.02 17.92
CA PRO A 16 -0.14 9.75 17.38
C PRO A 16 -1.19 8.95 16.61
N ARG A 17 -2.46 9.00 17.03
CA ARG A 17 -3.56 8.35 16.33
C ARG A 17 -3.83 8.98 14.95
N GLU A 18 -3.82 10.31 14.87
CA GLU A 18 -3.99 11.02 13.60
C GLU A 18 -2.82 10.73 12.64
N TYR A 19 -1.59 10.61 13.16
CA TYR A 19 -0.38 10.28 12.39
C TYR A 19 -0.38 8.84 11.88
N ALA A 20 -0.77 7.88 12.72
CA ALA A 20 -0.85 6.46 12.36
C ALA A 20 -1.91 6.17 11.28
N GLU A 21 -2.94 7.01 11.15
CA GLU A 21 -3.94 6.87 10.08
C GLU A 21 -3.34 7.18 8.70
N ASP A 22 -2.56 8.26 8.59
CA ASP A 22 -1.91 8.75 7.38
C ASP A 22 -1.09 10.00 7.73
N HIS A 23 0.08 10.20 7.11
CA HIS A 23 0.93 11.38 7.32
C HIS A 23 1.69 11.71 6.04
N ILE A 24 2.41 12.85 6.01
CA ILE A 24 3.32 13.15 4.90
C ILE A 24 4.50 12.16 4.99
N PRO A 25 4.89 11.45 3.91
CA PRO A 25 6.08 10.58 3.92
C PRO A 25 7.29 11.35 4.42
N CYS A 26 8.14 10.73 5.24
CA CYS A 26 9.28 11.32 5.94
C CYS A 26 8.97 12.29 7.10
N ALA A 27 7.70 12.56 7.41
CA ALA A 27 7.37 13.36 8.59
C ALA A 27 7.66 12.60 9.89
N LEU A 28 8.16 13.32 10.91
CA LEU A 28 8.28 12.83 12.27
C LEU A 28 7.09 13.32 13.09
N ASN A 29 6.44 12.43 13.84
CA ASN A 29 5.37 12.81 14.73
C ASN A 29 5.91 13.42 16.03
N LEU A 30 5.81 14.74 16.18
CA LEU A 30 6.10 15.46 17.42
C LEU A 30 4.79 16.12 17.90
N PRO A 31 3.87 15.35 18.49
CA PRO A 31 2.55 15.83 18.85
C PRO A 31 2.62 16.99 19.84
N VAL A 32 1.81 18.03 19.63
CA VAL A 32 1.58 19.02 20.71
C VAL A 32 0.61 18.50 21.77
N VAL A 33 -0.19 17.48 21.44
CA VAL A 33 -1.05 16.76 22.38
C VAL A 33 -1.04 15.28 22.02
N ASN A 34 -0.90 14.41 23.02
CA ASN A 34 -1.05 12.97 22.85
C ASN A 34 -2.53 12.58 22.63
N ASN A 35 -2.84 11.29 22.53
CA ASN A 35 -4.19 10.84 22.21
C ASN A 35 -5.21 11.16 23.32
N GLU A 36 -4.80 10.97 24.57
CA GLU A 36 -5.59 11.20 25.77
C GLU A 36 -5.85 12.70 25.97
N GLU A 37 -4.79 13.51 25.91
CA GLU A 37 -4.84 14.97 25.96
C GLU A 37 -5.69 15.55 24.83
N TYR A 38 -5.58 15.00 23.61
CA TYR A 38 -6.42 15.41 22.49
C TYR A 38 -7.91 15.13 22.74
N ALA A 39 -8.24 13.99 23.35
CA ALA A 39 -9.61 13.64 23.69
C ALA A 39 -10.18 14.53 24.80
N GLU A 40 -9.38 14.87 25.80
CA GLU A 40 -9.75 15.78 26.88
C GLU A 40 -10.00 17.20 26.37
N VAL A 41 -9.05 17.76 25.61
CA VAL A 41 -9.19 19.08 24.96
C VAL A 41 -10.45 19.11 24.08
N GLY A 42 -10.67 18.06 23.29
CA GLY A 42 -11.86 17.95 22.43
C GLY A 42 -13.17 17.84 23.21
N THR A 43 -13.17 17.25 24.41
CA THR A 43 -14.33 17.17 25.28
C THR A 43 -14.64 18.51 25.92
N LEU A 44 -13.63 19.18 26.48
CA LEU A 44 -13.78 20.51 27.05
C LEU A 44 -14.21 21.52 26.00
N HIS A 45 -13.66 21.48 24.79
CA HIS A 45 -13.99 22.44 23.73
C HIS A 45 -15.48 22.44 23.36
N ARG A 46 -16.21 21.35 23.61
CA ARG A 46 -17.66 21.28 23.39
C ARG A 46 -18.47 22.03 24.44
N ASN A 47 -17.97 22.12 25.68
CA ASN A 47 -18.70 22.66 26.83
C ASN A 47 -18.16 24.03 27.29
N ASP A 48 -16.83 24.18 27.31
CA ASP A 48 -16.10 25.39 27.68
C ASP A 48 -14.86 25.54 26.80
N THR A 49 -14.94 26.46 25.83
CA THR A 49 -13.85 26.70 24.88
C THR A 49 -12.63 27.35 25.55
N HIS A 50 -12.81 28.17 26.59
CA HIS A 50 -11.69 28.83 27.25
C HIS A 50 -10.88 27.82 28.07
N ALA A 51 -11.56 26.99 28.87
CA ALA A 51 -10.92 25.90 29.61
C ALA A 51 -10.15 24.94 28.67
N ALA A 52 -10.73 24.60 27.51
CA ALA A 52 -10.07 23.78 26.50
C ALA A 52 -8.78 24.42 25.95
N TYR A 53 -8.76 25.75 25.79
CA TYR A 53 -7.54 26.45 25.36
C TYR A 53 -6.48 26.51 26.44
N LEU A 54 -6.87 26.73 27.70
CA LEU A 54 -5.92 26.75 28.83
C LEU A 54 -5.18 25.42 28.92
N ILE A 55 -5.92 24.31 29.01
CA ILE A 55 -5.32 22.98 29.15
C ILE A 55 -4.58 22.55 27.88
N GLY A 56 -5.10 22.89 26.70
CA GLY A 56 -4.47 22.57 25.43
C GLY A 56 -3.12 23.27 25.25
N VAL A 57 -3.01 24.54 25.66
CA VAL A 57 -1.72 25.27 25.66
C VAL A 57 -0.77 24.67 26.69
N GLN A 58 -1.23 24.35 27.90
CA GLN A 58 -0.42 23.71 28.93
C GLN A 58 0.22 22.41 28.43
N TYR A 59 -0.59 21.50 27.88
CA TYR A 59 -0.08 20.24 27.29
C TYR A 59 0.88 20.51 26.14
N SER A 60 0.53 21.44 25.25
CA SER A 60 1.38 21.78 24.10
C SER A 60 2.76 22.25 24.52
N LEU A 61 2.85 23.13 25.51
CA LEU A 61 4.14 23.63 26.00
C LEU A 61 4.96 22.53 26.66
N ALA A 62 4.34 21.67 27.48
CA ALA A 62 5.03 20.53 28.10
C ALA A 62 5.56 19.55 27.05
N ASN A 63 4.76 19.21 26.04
CA ASN A 63 5.14 18.28 24.98
C ASN A 63 6.21 18.85 24.06
N ILE A 64 6.07 20.12 23.66
CA ILE A 64 7.10 20.83 22.87
C ILE A 64 8.43 20.86 23.63
N SER A 65 8.41 21.16 24.94
CA SER A 65 9.63 21.16 25.76
C SER A 65 10.34 19.81 25.72
N ARG A 66 9.62 18.70 25.89
CA ARG A 66 10.18 17.34 25.81
C ARG A 66 10.78 17.05 24.44
N HIS A 67 10.03 17.33 23.36
CA HIS A 67 10.51 17.12 22.00
C HIS A 67 11.69 18.00 21.62
N ILE A 68 11.80 19.20 22.21
CA ILE A 68 12.97 20.06 22.03
C ILE A 68 14.21 19.37 22.58
N GLU A 69 14.13 18.88 23.81
CA GLU A 69 15.22 18.17 24.47
C GLU A 69 15.61 16.88 23.71
N GLU A 70 14.64 16.05 23.38
CA GLU A 70 14.85 14.71 22.82
C GLU A 70 15.30 14.73 21.35
N VAL A 71 14.71 15.62 20.53
CA VAL A 71 14.80 15.57 19.08
C VAL A 71 15.40 16.86 18.51
N ILE A 72 14.80 18.02 18.80
CA ILE A 72 15.18 19.28 18.14
C ILE A 72 16.60 19.72 18.51
N SER A 73 17.08 19.37 19.71
CA SER A 73 18.45 19.64 20.17
C SER A 73 19.54 19.01 19.27
N ARG A 74 19.16 18.04 18.44
CA ARG A 74 20.06 17.29 17.54
C ARG A 74 19.92 17.71 16.07
N VAL A 75 18.99 18.62 15.75
CA VAL A 75 18.80 19.13 14.39
C VAL A 75 19.89 20.17 14.10
N ASP A 76 20.44 20.17 12.88
CA ASP A 76 21.43 21.17 12.47
C ASP A 76 20.85 22.59 12.63
N PRO A 77 21.54 23.53 13.32
CA PRO A 77 21.04 24.89 13.56
C PRO A 77 20.67 25.70 12.30
N ARG A 78 21.21 25.32 11.12
CA ARG A 78 20.88 25.92 9.81
C ARG A 78 19.75 25.19 9.09
N GLY A 79 19.25 24.11 9.67
CA GLY A 79 18.19 23.28 9.12
C GLY A 79 16.90 24.05 8.86
N ARG A 80 16.23 23.66 7.78
CA ARG A 80 14.91 24.14 7.39
C ARG A 80 13.86 23.13 7.82
N ILE A 81 12.90 23.59 8.61
CA ILE A 81 11.86 22.74 9.22
C ILE A 81 10.50 23.09 8.64
N LEU A 82 9.73 22.09 8.22
CA LEU A 82 8.33 22.23 7.87
C LEU A 82 7.47 21.72 9.02
N VAL A 83 6.50 22.50 9.49
CA VAL A 83 5.54 22.07 10.51
C VAL A 83 4.13 22.04 9.93
N TYR A 84 3.39 20.98 10.23
CA TYR A 84 1.97 20.93 9.93
C TYR A 84 1.15 20.35 11.07
N CYS A 85 -0.13 20.69 11.07
CA CYS A 85 -1.13 20.02 11.90
C CYS A 85 -2.35 19.71 11.00
N PHE A 86 -3.50 19.35 11.59
CA PHE A 86 -4.68 18.96 10.79
C PHE A 86 -5.12 20.01 9.75
N ARG A 87 -5.08 21.30 10.09
CA ARG A 87 -5.51 22.41 9.19
C ARG A 87 -4.50 23.56 9.05
N GLY A 88 -3.27 23.41 9.55
CA GLY A 88 -2.30 24.52 9.60
C GLY A 88 -2.71 25.62 10.60
N GLY A 89 -3.43 25.23 11.65
CA GLY A 89 -3.98 26.12 12.68
C GLY A 89 -3.06 26.26 13.91
N LYS A 90 -3.67 26.43 15.08
CA LYS A 90 -3.00 26.74 16.36
C LYS A 90 -1.84 25.78 16.69
N ARG A 91 -2.05 24.47 16.57
CA ARG A 91 -1.04 23.44 16.89
C ARG A 91 0.27 23.61 16.13
N SER A 92 0.20 23.80 14.81
CA SER A 92 1.41 23.98 13.99
C SER A 92 2.02 25.37 14.12
N LYS A 93 1.22 26.40 14.39
CA LYS A 93 1.72 27.76 14.65
C LYS A 93 2.51 27.81 15.95
N LEU A 94 2.01 27.19 17.02
CA LEU A 94 2.69 27.13 18.31
C LEU A 94 4.06 26.45 18.20
N TRP A 95 4.14 25.31 17.50
CA TRP A 95 5.43 24.68 17.19
C TRP A 95 6.35 25.62 16.39
N ALA A 96 5.83 26.23 15.33
CA ALA A 96 6.63 27.09 14.46
C ALA A 96 7.16 28.35 15.16
N GLU A 97 6.39 28.94 16.07
CA GLU A 97 6.82 30.06 16.90
C GLU A 97 8.00 29.67 17.78
N ASN A 98 7.92 28.54 18.50
CA ASN A 98 9.02 28.06 19.34
C ASN A 98 10.29 27.77 18.52
N LEU A 99 10.17 27.10 17.38
CA LEU A 99 11.31 26.79 16.51
C LEU A 99 11.95 28.05 15.92
N ARG A 100 11.16 29.08 15.57
CA ARG A 100 11.68 30.38 15.12
C ARG A 100 12.38 31.14 16.24
N THR A 101 11.87 31.06 17.47
CA THR A 101 12.53 31.63 18.65
C THR A 101 13.89 31.00 18.90
N ILE A 102 14.04 29.69 18.64
CA ILE A 102 15.33 28.99 18.71
C ILE A 102 16.28 29.43 17.58
N GLY A 103 15.75 29.86 16.43
CA GLY A 103 16.53 30.39 15.31
C GLY A 103 16.43 29.59 14.00
N TYR A 104 15.59 28.55 13.95
CA TYR A 104 15.42 27.74 12.74
C TYR A 104 14.67 28.49 11.63
N ARG A 105 14.90 28.08 10.38
CA ARG A 105 14.06 28.48 9.24
C ARG A 105 12.83 27.59 9.23
N VAL A 106 11.66 28.15 9.51
CA VAL A 106 10.43 27.36 9.71
C VAL A 106 9.31 27.77 8.78
N ASP A 107 8.85 26.81 7.98
CA ASP A 107 7.65 26.93 7.17
C ASP A 107 6.47 26.21 7.86
N VAL A 108 5.25 26.72 7.64
CA VAL A 108 4.02 26.07 8.09
C VAL A 108 3.22 25.65 6.87
N LEU A 109 2.83 24.38 6.81
CA LEU A 109 2.02 23.87 5.71
C LEU A 109 0.63 24.51 5.74
N LEU A 110 0.36 25.39 4.77
CA LEU A 110 -0.92 26.08 4.66
C LEU A 110 -2.06 25.09 4.42
N GLY A 111 -3.10 25.17 5.25
CA GLY A 111 -4.22 24.23 5.24
C GLY A 111 -3.90 22.84 5.81
N GLY A 112 -2.67 22.61 6.26
CA GLY A 112 -2.22 21.41 6.98
C GLY A 112 -2.43 20.10 6.25
N TRP A 113 -2.52 19.01 7.02
CA TRP A 113 -2.81 17.67 6.50
C TRP A 113 -4.11 17.61 5.69
N LYS A 114 -5.13 18.41 6.01
CA LYS A 114 -6.37 18.45 5.21
C LYS A 114 -6.10 18.96 3.78
N ALA A 115 -5.21 19.93 3.60
CA ALA A 115 -4.79 20.38 2.27
C ALA A 115 -3.94 19.32 1.57
N TYR A 116 -3.02 18.68 2.31
CA TYR A 116 -2.25 17.53 1.82
C TYR A 116 -3.16 16.45 1.24
N ARG A 117 -4.17 16.00 1.99
CA ARG A 117 -5.12 14.99 1.53
C ARG A 117 -5.93 15.37 0.30
N ARG A 118 -6.25 16.65 0.13
CA ARG A 118 -6.91 17.12 -1.09
C ARG A 118 -5.96 17.04 -2.27
N TRP A 119 -4.72 17.47 -2.07
CA TRP A 119 -3.68 17.36 -3.08
C TRP A 119 -3.38 15.90 -3.47
N VAL A 120 -3.27 14.98 -2.51
CA VAL A 120 -3.04 13.55 -2.80
C VAL A 120 -4.14 12.98 -3.69
N ARG A 121 -5.41 13.16 -3.29
CA ARG A 121 -6.57 12.65 -4.06
C ARG A 121 -6.65 13.26 -5.45
N ALA A 122 -6.54 14.59 -5.55
CA ALA A 122 -6.58 15.28 -6.85
C ALA A 122 -5.42 14.85 -7.76
N SER A 123 -4.24 14.57 -7.20
CA SER A 123 -3.09 14.08 -7.97
C SER A 123 -3.37 12.67 -8.50
N LEU A 124 -3.93 11.76 -7.70
CA LEU A 124 -4.25 10.40 -8.13
C LEU A 124 -5.37 10.32 -9.18
N GLU A 125 -6.16 11.38 -9.39
CA GLU A 125 -7.15 11.47 -10.47
C GLU A 125 -6.54 11.79 -11.84
N GLN A 126 -5.28 12.25 -11.88
CA GLN A 126 -4.63 12.75 -13.10
C GLN A 126 -3.26 12.11 -13.36
N PHE A 127 -2.43 12.00 -12.33
CA PHE A 127 -1.04 11.60 -12.41
C PHE A 127 -0.82 10.20 -13.01
N PRO A 128 -1.66 9.17 -12.72
CA PRO A 128 -1.51 7.87 -13.36
C PRO A 128 -1.59 7.91 -14.90
N LYS A 129 -2.24 8.92 -15.50
CA LYS A 129 -2.37 9.05 -16.97
C LYS A 129 -1.06 9.43 -17.67
N GLN A 130 -0.05 9.84 -16.91
CA GLN A 130 1.25 10.25 -17.45
C GLN A 130 2.18 9.06 -17.71
N PHE A 131 1.82 7.87 -17.22
CA PHE A 131 2.65 6.68 -17.33
C PHE A 131 2.13 5.73 -18.41
N THR A 132 3.07 5.03 -19.04
CA THR A 132 2.77 3.85 -19.85
C THR A 132 2.92 2.61 -18.99
N PHE A 133 1.84 1.85 -18.79
CA PHE A 133 1.87 0.64 -17.98
C PHE A 133 2.17 -0.61 -18.81
N ARG A 134 3.04 -1.49 -18.29
CA ARG A 134 3.23 -2.86 -18.77
C ARG A 134 2.63 -3.81 -17.75
N VAL A 135 1.54 -4.49 -18.13
CA VAL A 135 0.71 -5.24 -17.18
C VAL A 135 1.07 -6.72 -17.22
N LEU A 136 1.40 -7.29 -16.07
CA LEU A 136 1.51 -8.74 -15.91
C LEU A 136 0.14 -9.32 -15.55
N ALA A 137 -0.38 -10.20 -16.40
CA ALA A 137 -1.63 -10.92 -16.14
C ALA A 137 -1.37 -12.42 -16.05
N GLY A 138 -2.24 -13.15 -15.38
CA GLY A 138 -2.10 -14.61 -15.24
C GLY A 138 -2.79 -15.11 -13.98
N SER A 139 -2.96 -16.43 -13.90
CA SER A 139 -3.66 -17.10 -12.80
C SER A 139 -2.97 -16.91 -11.44
N THR A 140 -3.68 -17.26 -10.38
CA THR A 140 -3.10 -17.20 -9.03
C THR A 140 -1.92 -18.15 -8.90
N GLY A 141 -0.82 -17.68 -8.30
CA GLY A 141 0.37 -18.49 -8.10
C GLY A 141 1.28 -18.62 -9.32
N CYS A 142 1.01 -17.95 -10.45
CA CYS A 142 1.90 -18.00 -11.62
C CYS A 142 3.18 -17.14 -11.51
N GLY A 143 3.50 -16.61 -10.33
CA GLY A 143 4.74 -15.87 -10.10
C GLY A 143 4.74 -14.37 -10.43
N LYS A 144 3.58 -13.75 -10.73
CA LYS A 144 3.46 -12.30 -11.05
C LYS A 144 4.24 -11.40 -10.08
N THR A 145 3.96 -11.49 -8.79
CA THR A 145 4.60 -10.67 -7.75
C THR A 145 6.11 -10.89 -7.68
N ARG A 146 6.59 -12.14 -7.78
CA ARG A 146 8.04 -12.44 -7.79
C ARG A 146 8.72 -11.93 -9.05
N LEU A 147 8.05 -11.99 -10.21
CA LEU A 147 8.55 -11.40 -11.46
C LEU A 147 8.59 -9.87 -11.39
N LEU A 148 7.59 -9.21 -10.79
CA LEU A 148 7.63 -7.76 -10.53
C LEU A 148 8.85 -7.40 -9.68
N GLN A 149 9.12 -8.14 -8.60
CA GLN A 149 10.30 -7.90 -7.77
C GLN A 149 11.62 -8.13 -8.53
N ALA A 150 11.67 -9.14 -9.41
CA ALA A 150 12.82 -9.39 -10.29
C ALA A 150 13.02 -8.23 -11.29
N LEU A 151 11.94 -7.69 -11.86
CA LEU A 151 11.99 -6.51 -12.72
C LEU A 151 12.49 -5.28 -11.98
N GLU A 152 12.07 -5.08 -10.72
CA GLU A 152 12.58 -3.97 -9.90
C GLU A 152 14.09 -4.10 -9.66
N ARG A 153 14.57 -5.31 -9.32
CA ARG A 153 16.01 -5.60 -9.19
C ARG A 153 16.79 -5.38 -10.50
N ALA A 154 16.16 -5.63 -11.65
CA ALA A 154 16.72 -5.37 -12.97
C ALA A 154 16.70 -3.88 -13.36
N GLY A 155 16.23 -2.98 -12.48
CA GLY A 155 16.22 -1.53 -12.70
C GLY A 155 14.98 -1.00 -13.42
N CYS A 156 13.95 -1.82 -13.61
CA CYS A 156 12.66 -1.37 -14.13
C CYS A 156 11.86 -0.60 -13.07
N GLN A 157 10.96 0.28 -13.53
CA GLN A 157 9.98 0.92 -12.64
C GLN A 157 8.86 -0.07 -12.35
N VAL A 158 8.61 -0.34 -11.07
CA VAL A 158 7.62 -1.34 -10.63
C VAL A 158 6.66 -0.74 -9.64
N LEU A 159 5.36 -0.86 -9.93
CA LEU A 159 4.26 -0.52 -9.05
C LEU A 159 3.68 -1.80 -8.45
N ASP A 160 4.23 -2.22 -7.31
CA ASP A 160 3.73 -3.35 -6.52
C ASP A 160 2.52 -2.90 -5.68
N LEU A 161 1.32 -3.13 -6.19
CA LEU A 161 0.08 -2.69 -5.54
C LEU A 161 -0.26 -3.54 -4.32
N GLU A 162 -0.03 -4.86 -4.38
CA GLU A 162 -0.20 -5.76 -3.24
C GLU A 162 0.77 -5.43 -2.10
N GLY A 163 2.03 -5.13 -2.41
CA GLY A 163 3.04 -4.69 -1.46
C GLY A 163 2.67 -3.36 -0.80
N LEU A 164 2.22 -2.36 -1.57
CA LEU A 164 1.71 -1.11 -1.03
C LEU A 164 0.46 -1.30 -0.15
N ALA A 165 -0.40 -2.24 -0.52
CA ALA A 165 -1.62 -2.58 0.21
C ALA A 165 -1.39 -3.57 1.34
N ASN A 166 -0.17 -4.09 1.54
CA ASN A 166 0.16 -5.18 2.44
C ASN A 166 -0.89 -6.32 2.44
N HIS A 167 -1.22 -6.79 1.24
CA HIS A 167 -2.28 -7.76 1.03
C HIS A 167 -2.19 -8.41 -0.35
N ARG A 168 -2.26 -9.74 -0.42
CA ARG A 168 -2.08 -10.55 -1.64
C ARG A 168 -3.35 -10.71 -2.50
N GLY A 169 -4.09 -9.61 -2.73
CA GLY A 169 -5.16 -9.54 -3.74
C GLY A 169 -6.37 -10.49 -3.62
N SER A 170 -6.42 -11.39 -2.64
CA SER A 170 -7.34 -12.54 -2.60
C SER A 170 -8.07 -12.70 -1.26
N LEU A 171 -9.09 -13.57 -1.19
CA LEU A 171 -9.87 -13.79 0.04
C LEU A 171 -9.00 -14.25 1.22
N ILE A 172 -7.91 -14.94 0.91
CA ILE A 172 -6.93 -15.43 1.90
C ILE A 172 -5.65 -14.58 1.92
N GLY A 173 -5.64 -13.43 1.25
CA GLY A 173 -4.45 -12.63 1.01
C GLY A 173 -3.98 -11.76 2.18
N ALA A 174 -4.66 -11.80 3.33
CA ALA A 174 -4.23 -11.11 4.54
C ALA A 174 -2.94 -11.74 5.10
N VAL A 175 -1.90 -10.91 5.28
CA VAL A 175 -0.61 -11.35 5.81
C VAL A 175 -0.69 -11.47 7.35
N PRO A 176 -0.43 -12.65 7.94
CA PRO A 176 -0.49 -12.82 9.39
C PRO A 176 0.47 -11.89 10.13
N GLY A 177 -0.01 -11.26 11.20
CA GLY A 177 0.79 -10.35 12.03
C GLY A 177 0.92 -8.95 11.44
N GLU A 178 0.51 -8.73 10.19
CA GLU A 178 0.61 -7.43 9.54
C GLU A 178 -0.75 -6.78 9.33
N LYS A 179 -0.80 -5.45 9.46
CA LYS A 179 -2.02 -4.68 9.25
C LYS A 179 -2.03 -4.11 7.85
N GLN A 180 -3.16 -4.28 7.18
CA GLN A 180 -3.44 -3.53 5.97
C GLN A 180 -3.41 -2.02 6.27
N PRO A 181 -2.76 -1.18 5.44
CA PRO A 181 -2.83 0.26 5.58
C PRO A 181 -4.28 0.77 5.52
N THR A 182 -4.51 1.97 6.05
CA THR A 182 -5.77 2.67 5.80
C THR A 182 -5.82 3.11 4.32
N GLN A 183 -7.02 3.35 3.79
CA GLN A 183 -7.16 3.92 2.44
C GLN A 183 -6.34 5.21 2.25
N LYS A 184 -6.30 6.08 3.27
CA LYS A 184 -5.58 7.35 3.18
C LYS A 184 -4.07 7.11 3.08
N TRP A 185 -3.54 6.20 3.89
CA TRP A 185 -2.13 5.88 3.87
C TRP A 185 -1.71 5.18 2.57
N PHE A 186 -2.54 4.25 2.08
CA PHE A 186 -2.33 3.64 0.76
C PHE A 186 -2.25 4.68 -0.36
N ASP A 187 -3.22 5.62 -0.43
CA ASP A 187 -3.21 6.70 -1.42
C ASP A 187 -1.93 7.55 -1.34
N THR A 188 -1.45 7.83 -0.11
CA THR A 188 -0.20 8.58 0.11
C THR A 188 0.99 7.82 -0.44
N LEU A 189 1.14 6.55 -0.08
CA LEU A 189 2.24 5.72 -0.53
C LEU A 189 2.21 5.52 -2.05
N LEU A 190 1.03 5.29 -2.61
CA LEU A 190 0.82 5.18 -4.05
C LEU A 190 1.29 6.43 -4.79
N LEU A 191 0.84 7.62 -4.35
CA LEU A 191 1.29 8.85 -4.98
C LEU A 191 2.79 9.07 -4.80
N SER A 192 3.34 8.74 -3.64
CA SER A 192 4.79 8.83 -3.38
C SER A 192 5.58 7.94 -4.34
N LYS A 193 5.15 6.68 -4.52
CA LYS A 193 5.79 5.72 -5.43
C LYS A 193 5.70 6.21 -6.88
N LEU A 194 4.50 6.60 -7.34
CA LEU A 194 4.33 7.15 -8.69
C LEU A 194 5.22 8.37 -8.93
N ARG A 195 5.36 9.28 -7.96
CA ARG A 195 6.20 10.48 -8.10
C ARG A 195 7.70 10.19 -8.16
N SER A 196 8.12 9.00 -7.74
CA SER A 196 9.52 8.55 -7.86
C SER A 196 9.86 8.02 -9.25
N PHE A 197 8.87 7.82 -10.11
CA PHE A 197 9.06 7.31 -11.46
C PHE A 197 9.36 8.44 -12.46
N ASP A 198 10.21 8.11 -13.42
CA ASP A 198 10.40 8.78 -14.68
C ASP A 198 9.20 8.50 -15.60
N THR A 199 8.52 9.56 -16.05
CA THR A 199 7.33 9.45 -16.90
C THR A 199 7.66 8.95 -18.31
N GLU A 200 8.91 9.07 -18.75
CA GLU A 200 9.34 8.61 -20.07
C GLU A 200 9.63 7.10 -20.10
N LYS A 201 9.63 6.43 -18.95
CA LYS A 201 9.88 4.99 -18.83
C LYS A 201 8.60 4.22 -18.50
N PRO A 202 8.44 2.99 -19.02
CA PRO A 202 7.29 2.17 -18.68
C PRO A 202 7.29 1.78 -17.19
N VAL A 203 6.08 1.58 -16.64
CA VAL A 203 5.86 1.10 -15.28
C VAL A 203 5.26 -0.30 -15.34
N TRP A 204 5.96 -1.27 -14.79
CA TRP A 204 5.45 -2.63 -14.63
C TRP A 204 4.50 -2.72 -13.44
N VAL A 205 3.39 -3.40 -13.63
CA VAL A 205 2.35 -3.57 -12.62
C VAL A 205 1.63 -4.89 -12.88
N GLU A 206 1.06 -5.50 -11.86
CA GLU A 206 0.22 -6.69 -12.03
C GLU A 206 -1.24 -6.30 -12.27
N ALA A 207 -1.96 -7.18 -12.96
CA ALA A 207 -3.38 -7.03 -13.21
C ALA A 207 -4.17 -7.26 -11.91
N GLU A 208 -4.32 -6.21 -11.11
CA GLU A 208 -5.13 -6.24 -9.90
C GLU A 208 -6.59 -5.88 -10.16
N SER A 209 -7.46 -6.46 -9.33
CA SER A 209 -8.86 -6.03 -9.30
C SER A 209 -8.98 -4.59 -8.80
N LYS A 210 -10.14 -3.96 -9.00
CA LYS A 210 -10.39 -2.61 -8.48
C LYS A 210 -10.20 -2.49 -6.95
N LYS A 211 -10.18 -3.62 -6.22
CA LYS A 211 -10.08 -3.69 -4.76
C LYS A 211 -9.02 -4.70 -4.33
N ILE A 212 -8.17 -4.33 -3.39
CA ILE A 212 -7.14 -5.19 -2.78
C ILE A 212 -7.42 -5.27 -1.28
N GLY A 213 -7.95 -6.39 -0.79
CA GLY A 213 -8.44 -6.47 0.60
C GLY A 213 -9.48 -5.38 0.86
N ASN A 214 -9.22 -4.45 1.79
CA ASN A 214 -10.09 -3.29 2.07
C ASN A 214 -9.74 -2.02 1.28
N ILE A 215 -8.66 -2.04 0.50
CA ILE A 215 -8.18 -0.89 -0.29
C ILE A 215 -8.91 -0.82 -1.62
N GLN A 216 -9.41 0.36 -1.95
CA GLN A 216 -10.00 0.70 -3.24
C GLN A 216 -8.95 1.42 -4.10
N LEU A 217 -8.64 0.88 -5.28
CA LEU A 217 -7.73 1.56 -6.22
C LEU A 217 -8.38 2.83 -6.78
N PRO A 218 -7.60 3.91 -7.02
CA PRO A 218 -8.08 5.07 -7.75
C PRO A 218 -8.59 4.66 -9.12
N THR A 219 -9.78 5.14 -9.50
CA THR A 219 -10.41 4.75 -10.78
C THR A 219 -9.52 5.12 -11.96
N CYS A 220 -8.85 6.28 -11.91
CA CYS A 220 -7.91 6.68 -12.96
C CYS A 220 -6.74 5.71 -13.15
N LEU A 221 -6.17 5.17 -12.06
CA LEU A 221 -5.10 4.18 -12.14
C LEU A 221 -5.62 2.86 -12.70
N HIS A 222 -6.73 2.36 -12.17
CA HIS A 222 -7.35 1.13 -12.64
C HIS A 222 -7.69 1.19 -14.13
N ASP A 223 -8.24 2.30 -14.61
CA ASP A 223 -8.58 2.48 -16.03
C ASP A 223 -7.33 2.61 -16.90
N ALA A 224 -6.25 3.21 -16.41
CA ALA A 224 -4.98 3.29 -17.14
C ALA A 224 -4.34 1.91 -17.28
N ILE A 225 -4.33 1.11 -16.21
CA ILE A 225 -3.87 -0.29 -16.21
C ILE A 225 -4.73 -1.12 -17.17
N GLY A 226 -6.06 -1.00 -17.10
CA GLY A 226 -6.98 -1.77 -17.93
C GLY A 226 -6.95 -1.46 -19.43
N ARG A 227 -6.29 -0.37 -19.85
CA ARG A 227 -6.07 -0.04 -21.27
C ARG A 227 -4.79 -0.65 -21.85
N ALA A 228 -3.85 -1.06 -21.00
CA ALA A 228 -2.60 -1.62 -21.44
C ALA A 228 -2.80 -3.05 -21.96
N THR A 229 -2.03 -3.44 -22.97
CA THR A 229 -1.98 -4.84 -23.42
C THR A 229 -1.20 -5.66 -22.41
N PRO A 230 -1.80 -6.69 -21.79
CA PRO A 230 -1.11 -7.46 -20.76
C PRO A 230 -0.17 -8.50 -21.37
N LEU A 231 0.95 -8.71 -20.68
CA LEU A 231 1.79 -9.88 -20.82
C LEU A 231 1.19 -11.00 -19.97
N ARG A 232 0.63 -12.01 -20.61
CA ARG A 232 0.07 -13.19 -19.94
C ARG A 232 1.20 -14.11 -19.49
N LEU A 233 1.17 -14.49 -18.23
CA LEU A 233 2.09 -15.45 -17.62
C LEU A 233 1.35 -16.74 -17.31
N GLU A 234 1.96 -17.86 -17.66
CA GLU A 234 1.49 -19.19 -17.29
C GLU A 234 2.60 -19.94 -16.58
N ALA A 235 2.25 -20.74 -15.58
CA ALA A 235 3.19 -21.58 -14.87
C ALA A 235 2.56 -22.97 -14.66
N PRO A 236 3.36 -24.05 -14.69
CA PRO A 236 2.87 -25.38 -14.36
C PRO A 236 2.25 -25.42 -12.96
N MET A 237 1.21 -26.24 -12.77
CA MET A 237 0.53 -26.35 -11.47
C MET A 237 1.50 -26.73 -10.33
N THR A 238 2.48 -27.58 -10.61
CA THR A 238 3.52 -27.96 -9.65
C THR A 238 4.30 -26.76 -9.11
N GLU A 239 4.68 -25.82 -9.98
CA GLU A 239 5.36 -24.59 -9.57
C GLU A 239 4.41 -23.65 -8.82
N ARG A 240 3.15 -23.55 -9.24
CA ARG A 240 2.13 -22.74 -8.55
C ARG A 240 1.89 -23.23 -7.11
N ILE A 241 1.79 -24.54 -6.91
CA ILE A 241 1.63 -25.16 -5.59
C ILE A 241 2.85 -24.89 -4.70
N LYS A 242 4.06 -25.10 -5.24
CA LYS A 242 5.32 -24.79 -4.54
C LYS A 242 5.35 -23.34 -4.08
N LEU A 243 4.97 -22.42 -4.98
CA LEU A 243 4.87 -20.99 -4.69
C LEU A 243 3.90 -20.71 -3.54
N TRP A 244 2.72 -21.33 -3.57
CA TRP A 244 1.71 -21.17 -2.53
C TRP A 244 2.15 -21.71 -1.17
N ARG A 245 2.90 -22.81 -1.12
CA ARG A 245 3.48 -23.30 0.14
C ARG A 245 4.42 -22.27 0.77
N GLU A 246 5.24 -21.62 -0.05
CA GLU A 246 6.15 -20.57 0.39
C GLU A 246 5.38 -19.31 0.84
N ASP A 247 4.31 -18.97 0.13
CA ASP A 247 3.54 -17.75 0.36
C ASP A 247 2.56 -17.84 1.53
N TYR A 248 2.07 -19.04 1.82
CA TYR A 248 1.09 -19.34 2.85
C TYR A 248 1.54 -20.42 3.84
N PRO A 249 2.70 -20.27 4.51
CA PRO A 249 3.22 -21.29 5.42
C PRO A 249 2.28 -21.56 6.61
N HIS A 250 1.47 -20.57 6.99
CA HIS A 250 0.45 -20.69 8.02
C HIS A 250 -0.72 -21.59 7.60
N PHE A 251 -1.10 -21.62 6.32
CA PHE A 251 -2.11 -22.56 5.82
C PHE A 251 -1.54 -23.94 5.49
N VAL A 252 -0.22 -24.06 5.29
CA VAL A 252 0.44 -25.36 5.29
C VAL A 252 0.39 -25.99 6.69
N THR A 253 0.56 -25.18 7.73
CA THR A 253 0.53 -25.64 9.13
C THR A 253 -0.90 -25.88 9.62
N ASP A 254 -1.85 -25.06 9.17
CA ASP A 254 -3.27 -25.13 9.54
C ASP A 254 -4.17 -25.00 8.29
N PRO A 255 -4.31 -26.10 7.50
CA PRO A 255 -5.15 -26.09 6.31
C PRO A 255 -6.65 -25.98 6.64
N VAL A 256 -7.06 -26.37 7.85
CA VAL A 256 -8.45 -26.23 8.29
C VAL A 256 -8.83 -24.75 8.41
N ALA A 257 -7.98 -23.92 9.02
CA ALA A 257 -8.20 -22.47 9.08
C ALA A 257 -8.28 -21.81 7.69
N MET A 258 -7.59 -22.36 6.68
CA MET A 258 -7.74 -21.89 5.30
C MET A 258 -9.15 -22.15 4.77
N VAL A 259 -9.66 -23.37 4.94
CA VAL A 259 -11.01 -23.76 4.46
C VAL A 259 -12.10 -22.98 5.19
N GLU A 260 -11.94 -22.69 6.48
CA GLU A 260 -12.85 -21.81 7.22
C GLU A 260 -12.96 -20.43 6.57
N ARG A 261 -11.83 -19.82 6.19
CA ARG A 261 -11.82 -18.52 5.48
C ARG A 261 -12.45 -18.59 4.10
N LEU A 262 -12.36 -19.75 3.43
CA LEU A 262 -12.92 -19.97 2.09
C LEU A 262 -14.40 -20.40 2.12
N THR A 263 -14.96 -20.72 3.28
CA THR A 263 -16.37 -21.15 3.43
C THR A 263 -17.40 -20.20 2.78
N PRO A 264 -17.23 -18.86 2.82
CA PRO A 264 -18.12 -17.93 2.11
C PRO A 264 -18.22 -18.16 0.59
N LEU A 265 -17.28 -18.90 -0.02
CA LEU A 265 -17.27 -19.22 -1.45
C LEU A 265 -18.22 -20.36 -1.84
N LYS A 266 -18.88 -21.04 -0.89
CA LYS A 266 -19.84 -22.13 -1.15
C LYS A 266 -20.82 -21.84 -2.31
N PRO A 267 -21.43 -20.64 -2.44
CA PRO A 267 -22.35 -20.35 -3.53
C PRO A 267 -21.70 -20.34 -4.93
N LEU A 268 -20.37 -20.19 -5.01
CA LEU A 268 -19.62 -20.11 -6.26
C LEU A 268 -19.06 -21.46 -6.71
N ILE A 269 -18.64 -22.31 -5.76
CA ILE A 269 -17.98 -23.60 -6.04
C ILE A 269 -18.89 -24.82 -5.84
N GLY A 270 -20.00 -24.67 -5.11
CA GLY A 270 -20.91 -25.76 -4.77
C GLY A 270 -20.58 -26.45 -3.44
N GLY A 271 -21.54 -27.22 -2.92
CA GLY A 271 -21.42 -27.90 -1.62
C GLY A 271 -20.48 -29.09 -1.62
N GLU A 272 -20.44 -29.86 -2.71
CA GLU A 272 -19.57 -31.03 -2.86
C GLU A 272 -18.09 -30.63 -2.91
N GLU A 273 -17.76 -29.59 -3.68
CA GLU A 273 -16.38 -29.07 -3.76
C GLU A 273 -15.90 -28.56 -2.39
N LEU A 274 -16.74 -27.81 -1.68
CA LEU A 274 -16.39 -27.33 -0.34
C LEU A 274 -16.21 -28.48 0.66
N GLN A 275 -16.99 -29.56 0.54
CA GLN A 275 -16.82 -30.72 1.39
C GLN A 275 -15.49 -31.43 1.12
N LEU A 276 -15.14 -31.61 -0.16
CA LEU A 276 -13.83 -32.14 -0.54
C LEU A 276 -12.69 -31.30 0.05
N TRP A 277 -12.78 -29.97 0.01
CA TRP A 277 -11.75 -29.11 0.61
C TRP A 277 -11.60 -29.35 2.12
N LYS A 278 -12.71 -29.56 2.83
CA LYS A 278 -12.69 -29.88 4.27
C LYS A 278 -12.03 -31.22 4.53
N ASP A 279 -12.34 -32.23 3.72
CA ASP A 279 -11.80 -33.58 3.86
C ASP A 279 -10.28 -33.56 3.61
N LEU A 280 -9.82 -32.92 2.53
CA LEU A 280 -8.39 -32.73 2.24
C LEU A 280 -7.67 -31.97 3.37
N ALA A 281 -8.28 -30.92 3.93
CA ALA A 281 -7.71 -30.18 5.05
C ALA A 281 -7.61 -31.02 6.32
N ALA A 282 -8.60 -31.87 6.61
CA ALA A 282 -8.60 -32.77 7.76
C ALA A 282 -7.55 -33.89 7.64
N GLU A 283 -7.31 -34.35 6.41
CA GLU A 283 -6.31 -35.38 6.09
C GLU A 283 -4.88 -34.81 5.98
N GLY A 284 -4.73 -33.49 5.91
CA GLY A 284 -3.43 -32.83 5.75
C GLY A 284 -2.90 -32.85 4.32
N GLU A 285 -3.76 -33.12 3.33
CA GLU A 285 -3.44 -33.18 1.90
C GLU A 285 -3.36 -31.76 1.28
N VAL A 286 -2.39 -30.98 1.76
CA VAL A 286 -2.26 -29.53 1.48
C VAL A 286 -2.06 -29.23 0.00
N ASP A 287 -1.25 -30.02 -0.72
CA ASP A 287 -0.98 -29.77 -2.15
C ASP A 287 -2.24 -29.93 -3.00
N THR A 288 -2.95 -31.03 -2.78
CA THR A 288 -4.21 -31.32 -3.43
C THR A 288 -5.24 -30.25 -3.08
N LEU A 289 -5.31 -29.82 -1.81
CA LEU A 289 -6.20 -28.72 -1.40
C LEU A 289 -5.87 -27.42 -2.15
N PHE A 290 -4.61 -27.03 -2.24
CA PHE A 290 -4.18 -25.83 -2.95
C PHE A 290 -4.54 -25.89 -4.43
N GLU A 291 -4.26 -27.01 -5.09
CA GLU A 291 -4.64 -27.24 -6.47
C GLU A 291 -6.15 -27.07 -6.68
N ARG A 292 -6.96 -27.74 -5.85
CA ARG A 292 -8.43 -27.68 -5.95
C ARG A 292 -8.97 -26.27 -5.74
N VAL A 293 -8.41 -25.53 -4.78
CA VAL A 293 -8.80 -24.13 -4.55
C VAL A 293 -8.42 -23.25 -5.75
N MET A 294 -7.25 -23.44 -6.35
CA MET A 294 -6.87 -22.73 -7.58
C MET A 294 -7.81 -23.05 -8.74
N VAL A 295 -8.04 -24.32 -9.03
CA VAL A 295 -8.79 -24.79 -10.20
C VAL A 295 -10.29 -24.50 -10.09
N ALA A 296 -10.90 -24.75 -8.93
CA ALA A 296 -12.35 -24.62 -8.79
C ALA A 296 -12.81 -23.17 -8.53
N HIS A 297 -11.93 -22.30 -8.02
CA HIS A 297 -12.29 -20.91 -7.71
C HIS A 297 -11.47 -19.86 -8.47
N TYR A 298 -10.15 -19.84 -8.25
CA TYR A 298 -9.32 -18.72 -8.73
C TYR A 298 -9.22 -18.71 -10.26
N ASP A 299 -8.89 -19.83 -10.90
CA ASP A 299 -8.68 -19.89 -12.35
C ASP A 299 -9.96 -19.49 -13.13
N PRO A 300 -11.18 -19.95 -12.77
CA PRO A 300 -12.42 -19.45 -13.35
C PRO A 300 -12.64 -17.95 -13.14
N CYS A 301 -12.28 -17.40 -11.97
CA CYS A 301 -12.39 -15.98 -11.67
C CYS A 301 -11.45 -15.15 -12.56
N TYR A 302 -10.19 -15.56 -12.69
CA TYR A 302 -9.20 -14.90 -13.56
C TYR A 302 -9.62 -14.97 -15.03
N ALA A 303 -10.02 -16.14 -15.53
CA ALA A 303 -10.48 -16.31 -16.91
C ALA A 303 -11.68 -15.40 -17.27
N ARG A 304 -12.63 -15.23 -16.34
CA ARG A 304 -13.75 -14.29 -16.52
C ARG A 304 -13.28 -12.83 -16.52
N SER A 305 -12.34 -12.49 -15.63
CA SER A 305 -11.81 -11.13 -15.52
C SER A 305 -10.99 -10.72 -16.75
N ASP A 306 -10.17 -11.64 -17.28
CA ASP A 306 -9.39 -11.45 -18.50
C ASP A 306 -10.31 -11.23 -19.69
N ARG A 307 -11.35 -12.06 -19.85
CA ARG A 307 -12.32 -11.92 -20.95
C ARG A 307 -13.10 -10.60 -20.91
N ARG A 308 -13.33 -10.04 -19.72
CA ARG A 308 -14.09 -8.79 -19.55
C ARG A 308 -13.21 -7.55 -19.68
N SER A 309 -11.97 -7.62 -19.22
CA SER A 309 -11.07 -6.46 -19.12
C SER A 309 -10.19 -6.29 -20.37
N LEU A 310 -10.12 -7.31 -21.23
CA LEU A 310 -9.27 -7.34 -22.43
C LEU A 310 -10.11 -7.57 -23.70
N PRO A 311 -10.86 -6.56 -24.19
CA PRO A 311 -11.49 -6.66 -25.50
C PRO A 311 -10.40 -6.73 -26.59
N GLY A 312 -10.21 -7.93 -27.14
CA GLY A 312 -9.11 -8.25 -28.05
C GLY A 312 -7.98 -8.94 -27.30
N LEU A 313 -8.12 -10.25 -27.05
CA LEU A 313 -7.03 -11.06 -26.51
C LEU A 313 -5.81 -10.85 -27.42
N PRO A 314 -4.63 -10.51 -26.87
CA PRO A 314 -3.42 -10.47 -27.67
C PRO A 314 -3.25 -11.83 -28.34
N THR A 315 -3.00 -11.83 -29.65
CA THR A 315 -2.69 -13.04 -30.44
C THR A 315 -1.41 -13.72 -29.99
N ASN A 316 -0.63 -13.05 -29.13
CA ASN A 316 0.62 -13.58 -28.63
C ASN A 316 0.37 -14.70 -27.61
N PRO A 317 1.13 -15.80 -27.73
CA PRO A 317 1.09 -16.87 -26.74
C PRO A 317 1.49 -16.34 -25.36
N PRO A 318 0.99 -16.96 -24.28
CA PRO A 318 1.43 -16.65 -22.93
C PRO A 318 2.95 -16.89 -22.80
N LEU A 319 3.59 -16.11 -21.94
CA LEU A 319 4.95 -16.36 -21.50
C LEU A 319 4.93 -17.49 -20.46
N GLU A 320 5.38 -18.66 -20.88
CA GLU A 320 5.53 -19.82 -19.99
C GLU A 320 6.72 -19.61 -19.04
N LEU A 321 6.43 -19.65 -17.74
CA LEU A 321 7.38 -19.65 -16.65
C LEU A 321 7.48 -21.08 -16.12
N SER A 322 8.37 -21.87 -16.72
CA SER A 322 8.57 -23.28 -16.36
C SER A 322 9.27 -23.49 -15.00
N ASP A 323 9.95 -22.45 -14.49
CA ASP A 323 10.61 -22.42 -13.19
C ASP A 323 10.35 -21.06 -12.53
N LEU A 324 9.79 -21.08 -11.32
CA LEU A 324 9.52 -19.87 -10.53
C LEU A 324 10.64 -19.54 -9.53
N SER A 325 11.81 -20.19 -9.63
CA SER A 325 13.00 -19.86 -8.84
C SER A 325 13.46 -18.42 -9.09
N ALA A 326 14.11 -17.83 -8.08
CA ALA A 326 14.61 -16.45 -8.19
C ALA A 326 15.56 -16.27 -9.38
N ALA A 327 16.45 -17.22 -9.64
CA ALA A 327 17.40 -17.15 -10.75
C ALA A 327 16.71 -17.22 -12.13
N ALA A 328 15.69 -18.06 -12.28
CA ALA A 328 14.92 -18.14 -13.52
C ALA A 328 14.13 -16.85 -13.77
N LEU A 329 13.47 -16.32 -12.73
CA LEU A 329 12.72 -15.06 -12.83
C LEU A 329 13.63 -13.85 -13.07
N ASP A 330 14.83 -13.81 -12.49
CA ASP A 330 15.82 -12.76 -12.76
C ASP A 330 16.28 -12.79 -14.23
N ALA A 331 16.47 -13.98 -14.82
CA ALA A 331 16.81 -14.12 -16.23
C ALA A 331 15.67 -13.65 -17.15
N VAL A 332 14.42 -13.99 -16.81
CA VAL A 332 13.23 -13.50 -17.53
C VAL A 332 13.12 -11.97 -17.40
N ALA A 333 13.29 -11.43 -16.20
CA ALA A 333 13.23 -10.01 -15.94
C ALA A 333 14.30 -9.23 -16.72
N ALA A 334 15.54 -9.73 -16.78
CA ALA A 334 16.61 -9.11 -17.55
C ALA A 334 16.27 -9.04 -19.05
N LYS A 335 15.69 -10.11 -19.61
CA LYS A 335 15.20 -10.11 -20.99
C LYS A 335 14.11 -9.06 -21.20
N LEU A 336 13.06 -9.07 -20.37
CA LEU A 336 11.96 -8.12 -20.46
C LEU A 336 12.40 -6.66 -20.27
N ALA A 337 13.38 -6.40 -19.41
CA ALA A 337 13.97 -5.09 -19.19
C ALA A 337 14.72 -4.59 -20.45
N SER A 338 15.43 -5.49 -21.14
CA SER A 338 16.12 -5.14 -22.40
C SER A 338 15.16 -4.80 -23.55
N GLU A 339 13.97 -5.40 -23.57
CA GLU A 339 12.90 -5.13 -24.53
C GLU A 339 12.05 -3.89 -24.14
N ALA A 340 12.30 -3.32 -22.97
CA ALA A 340 11.56 -2.18 -22.44
C ALA A 340 12.22 -0.82 -22.66
N ASN A 341 13.53 -0.82 -22.94
CA ASN A 341 14.34 0.38 -23.16
C ASN A 341 14.46 0.75 -24.64
#